data_AF-A0A0F9DBJ1-F1
#
_entry.id   AF-A0A0F9DBJ1-F1
#
_cell.length_a   1.000
_cell.length_b   1.000
_cell.length_c   1.000
_cell.angle_alpha   90.00
_cell.angle_beta   90.00
_cell.angle_gamma   90.00
#
_symmetry.space_group_name_H-M   'P 1'
#
loop_
_entity.id
_entity.type
_entity.pdbx_description
1 polymer ?
#
loop_
_entity_poly.entity_id
_entity_poly.type
_entity_poly.pdbx_seq_one_letter_code
_entity_poly.pdbx_strand_id
1 'polypeptide(L)' 'MSKEHLQTIEKLVVEQGEKKGDYYHASFTCKEILEVMGKPNTPGEQRYLAHTVKAFYPKSSQEIGSGDSGWILNIKIRSK' A
#
# COMPACT_ATOMS: atom_id res chain seq x y z
N MET A 1 14.28 6.40 -7.41
CA MET A 1 12.92 5.90 -7.09
C MET A 1 12.34 5.25 -8.32
N SER A 2 11.87 4.00 -8.28
CA SER A 2 11.00 3.55 -9.37
C SER A 2 9.61 4.16 -9.11
N LYS A 3 9.17 5.05 -10.01
CA LYS A 3 7.82 5.67 -9.98
C LYS A 3 6.69 4.63 -9.93
N GLU A 4 7.03 3.39 -10.28
CA GLU A 4 6.22 2.19 -10.35
C GLU A 4 5.51 1.82 -9.03
N HIS A 5 6.16 1.89 -7.86
CA HIS A 5 5.52 1.51 -6.59
C HIS A 5 4.33 2.41 -6.26
N LEU A 6 4.52 3.73 -6.40
CA LEU A 6 3.47 4.71 -6.10
C LEU A 6 2.30 4.61 -7.07
N GLN A 7 2.59 4.41 -8.36
CA GLN A 7 1.56 4.25 -9.39
C GLN A 7 0.72 2.99 -9.16
N THR A 8 1.34 1.88 -8.80
CA THR A 8 0.60 0.64 -8.51
C THR A 8 -0.26 0.79 -7.25
N ILE A 9 0.27 1.39 -6.19
CA ILE A 9 -0.50 1.66 -4.96
C ILE A 9 -1.68 2.59 -5.26
N GLU A 10 -1.47 3.68 -5.99
CA GLU A 10 -2.54 4.61 -6.38
C GLU A 10 -3.62 3.90 -7.19
N LYS A 11 -3.23 3.11 -8.19
CA LYS A 11 -4.15 2.35 -9.01
C LYS A 11 -4.97 1.38 -8.15
N LEU A 12 -4.32 0.59 -7.28
CA LEU A 12 -5.00 -0.36 -6.40
C LEU A 12 -6.00 0.31 -5.46
N VAL A 13 -5.61 1.42 -4.83
CA VAL A 13 -6.47 2.15 -3.89
C VAL A 13 -7.64 2.84 -4.60
N VAL A 14 -7.43 3.35 -5.82
CA VAL A 14 -8.52 3.98 -6.61
C VAL A 14 -9.49 2.93 -7.17
N GLU A 15 -8.99 1.77 -7.59
CA GLU A 15 -9.83 0.70 -8.19
C GLU A 15 -10.59 -0.12 -7.15
N GLN A 16 -9.97 -0.44 -6.01
CA GLN A 16 -10.54 -1.34 -5.01
C GLN A 16 -10.92 -0.64 -3.69
N GLY A 17 -10.52 0.63 -3.51
CA GLY A 17 -10.81 1.38 -2.30
C GLY A 17 -12.21 1.98 -2.27
N GLU A 18 -12.69 2.23 -1.06
CA GLU A 18 -13.94 2.92 -0.81
C GLU A 18 -13.72 4.44 -0.80
N LYS A 19 -14.48 5.19 -1.60
CA LYS A 19 -14.44 6.66 -1.57
C LYS A 19 -15.22 7.19 -0.36
N LYS A 20 -14.52 7.84 0.57
CA LYS A 20 -15.09 8.50 1.76
C LYS A 20 -14.74 9.99 1.74
N GLY A 21 -15.69 10.81 1.32
CA GLY A 21 -15.46 12.24 1.10
C GLY A 21 -14.36 12.47 0.06
N ASP A 22 -13.33 13.23 0.45
CA ASP A 22 -12.20 13.59 -0.41
C ASP A 22 -11.08 12.54 -0.45
N TYR A 23 -11.32 11.32 0.05
CA TYR A 23 -10.30 10.28 0.14
C TYR A 23 -10.79 8.93 -0.38
N TYR A 24 -9.91 8.21 -1.05
CA TYR A 24 -10.01 6.77 -1.25
C TYR A 24 -9.33 6.06 -0.08
N HIS A 25 -10.03 5.09 0.49
CA HIS A 25 -9.58 4.28 1.62
C HIS A 25 -9.51 2.82 1.17
N ALA A 26 -8.35 2.20 1.33
CA ALA A 26 -8.20 0.76 1.11
C ALA A 26 -7.24 0.16 2.14
N SER A 27 -7.38 -1.14 2.38
CA SER A 27 -6.48 -1.89 3.22
C SER A 27 -5.94 -3.07 2.42
N PHE A 28 -4.61 -3.19 2.37
CA PHE A 28 -3.93 -4.29 1.69
C PHE A 28 -2.77 -4.77 2.53
N THR A 29 -2.50 -6.06 2.50
CA THR A 29 -1.24 -6.62 2.99
C THR A 29 -0.09 -6.24 2.07
N CYS A 30 1.14 -6.21 2.60
CA CYS A 30 2.32 -6.06 1.75
C CYS A 30 2.40 -7.14 0.68
N LYS A 31 2.01 -8.39 1.02
CA LYS A 31 1.98 -9.51 0.09
C LYS A 31 1.08 -9.23 -1.12
N GLU A 32 -0.16 -8.78 -0.92
CA GLU A 32 -1.11 -8.48 -2.01
C GLU A 32 -0.56 -7.41 -2.97
N ILE A 33 0.02 -6.34 -2.44
CA ILE A 33 0.60 -5.28 -3.27
C ILE A 33 1.81 -5.81 -4.04
N LEU A 34 2.70 -6.58 -3.39
CA LEU A 34 3.89 -7.13 -4.03
C LEU A 34 3.52 -8.16 -5.11
N GLU A 35 2.48 -8.97 -4.91
CA GLU A 35 1.96 -9.91 -5.90
C GLU A 35 1.45 -9.19 -7.15
N VAL A 36 0.70 -8.09 -7.00
CA VAL A 36 0.25 -7.26 -8.13
C VAL A 36 1.45 -6.62 -8.86
N MET A 37 2.51 -6.29 -8.12
CA MET A 37 3.75 -5.76 -8.69
C MET A 37 4.66 -6.83 -9.33
N GLY A 38 4.32 -8.12 -9.23
CA GLY A 38 5.19 -9.21 -9.67
C GLY A 38 6.51 -9.31 -8.89
N LYS A 39 6.52 -8.81 -7.64
CA LYS A 39 7.69 -8.77 -6.76
C LYS A 39 7.67 -9.88 -5.72
N PRO A 40 8.84 -10.36 -5.28
CA PRO A 40 8.90 -11.39 -4.27
C PRO A 40 8.49 -10.82 -2.90
N ASN A 41 7.66 -11.57 -2.18
CA ASN A 41 7.24 -11.24 -0.82
C ASN A 41 8.36 -11.52 0.19
N THR A 42 9.36 -10.63 0.23
CA THR A 42 10.52 -10.73 1.15
C THR A 42 10.42 -9.67 2.25
N PRO A 43 11.05 -9.88 3.42
CA PRO A 43 11.07 -8.88 4.48
C PRO A 43 11.65 -7.52 4.04
N GLY A 44 12.57 -7.51 3.07
CA GLY A 44 13.13 -6.29 2.49
C GLY A 44 12.10 -5.50 1.69
N GLU A 45 11.38 -6.17 0.80
CA GLU A 45 10.33 -5.56 -0.04
C GLU A 45 9.14 -5.11 0.81
N GLN A 46 8.73 -5.90 1.82
CA GLN A 46 7.71 -5.50 2.78
C GLN A 46 8.10 -4.21 3.52
N ARG A 47 9.37 -4.11 3.99
CA ARG A 47 9.89 -2.92 4.70
C ARG A 47 9.89 -1.71 3.79
N TYR A 48 10.35 -1.91 2.55
CA TYR A 48 10.41 -0.87 1.56
C TYR A 48 9.02 -0.33 1.23
N LEU A 49 8.05 -1.22 1.03
CA LEU A 49 6.68 -0.85 0.72
C LEU A 49 6.00 -0.11 1.88
N ALA A 50 6.10 -0.63 3.11
CA ALA A 50 5.54 0.01 4.29
C ALA A 50 6.14 1.41 4.53
N HIS A 51 7.46 1.53 4.39
CA HIS A 51 8.15 2.83 4.46
C HIS A 51 7.68 3.78 3.35
N THR A 52 7.52 3.30 2.11
CA THR A 52 7.04 4.09 0.98
C THR A 52 5.63 4.64 1.23
N VAL A 53 4.71 3.80 1.70
CA VAL A 53 3.35 4.25 2.04
C VAL A 53 3.37 5.32 3.12
N LYS A 54 4.15 5.15 4.18
CA LYS A 54 4.24 6.14 5.26
C LYS A 54 4.87 7.46 4.81
N ALA A 55 5.86 7.42 3.93
CA ALA A 55 6.55 8.60 3.42
C ALA A 55 5.68 9.44 2.46
N PHE A 56 4.95 8.80 1.56
CA PHE A 56 4.19 9.48 0.50
C PHE A 56 2.71 9.68 0.84
N TYR A 57 2.13 8.83 1.70
CA TYR A 57 0.74 8.91 2.14
C TYR A 57 0.68 9.02 3.67
N PRO A 58 1.08 10.15 4.27
CA PRO A 58 1.27 10.28 5.72
C PRO A 58 -0.01 10.17 6.56
N LYS A 59 -1.19 10.17 5.93
CA LYS A 59 -2.49 9.91 6.57
C LYS A 59 -2.84 8.41 6.66
N SER A 60 -2.05 7.57 6.00
CA SER A 60 -2.14 6.12 6.05
C SER A 60 -1.57 5.58 7.34
N SER A 61 -2.00 4.38 7.75
CA SER A 61 -1.42 3.65 8.87
C SER A 61 -0.91 2.29 8.43
N GLN A 62 -0.05 1.69 9.26
CA GLN A 62 0.42 0.32 9.08
C GLN A 62 0.17 -0.45 10.37
N GLU A 63 -0.29 -1.68 10.24
CA GLU A 63 -0.57 -2.60 11.35
C GLU A 63 0.29 -3.85 11.19
N ILE A 64 0.62 -4.49 12.32
CA ILE A 64 1.34 -5.76 12.32
C ILE A 64 0.41 -6.81 11.71
N GLY A 65 0.79 -7.35 10.55
CA GLY A 65 0.14 -8.53 9.99
C GLY A 65 0.88 -9.81 10.37
N SER A 66 0.69 -10.89 9.61
CA SER A 66 1.35 -12.17 9.88
C SER A 66 2.76 -12.23 9.29
N GLY A 67 3.57 -13.20 9.74
CA GLY A 67 4.89 -13.45 9.15
C GLY A 67 4.84 -13.78 7.64
N ASP A 68 3.73 -14.34 7.15
CA ASP A 68 3.54 -14.66 5.73
C ASP A 68 3.04 -13.45 4.93
N SER A 69 2.07 -12.70 5.44
CA SER A 69 1.45 -11.57 4.71
C SER A 69 2.21 -10.24 4.82
N GLY A 70 3.12 -10.11 5.79
CA GLY A 70 3.79 -8.86 6.12
C GLY A 70 2.87 -7.87 6.83
N TRP A 71 3.16 -6.57 6.75
CA TRP A 71 2.31 -5.53 7.34
C TRP A 71 0.98 -5.37 6.60
N ILE A 72 -0.04 -4.95 7.33
CA ILE A 72 -1.30 -4.47 6.76
C ILE A 72 -1.17 -2.95 6.57
N LEU A 73 -1.39 -2.48 5.35
CA LEU A 73 -1.25 -1.09 4.94
C LEU A 73 -2.65 -0.51 4.75
N ASN A 74 -3.06 0.36 5.68
CA ASN A 74 -4.32 1.09 5.62
C ASN A 74 -4.08 2.42 4.89
N ILE A 75 -4.23 2.40 3.57
CA ILE A 75 -3.82 3.48 2.67
C ILE A 75 -4.94 4.50 2.49
N LYS A 76 -4.60 5.79 2.64
CA LYS A 76 -5.50 6.92 2.38
C LYS A 76 -4.91 7.82 1.31
N ILE A 77 -5.56 7.90 0.15
CA ILE A 77 -5.15 8.75 -0.97
C ILE A 77 -6.25 9.78 -1.22
N ARG A 78 -5.87 11.04 -1.36
CA ARG A 78 -6.83 12.11 -1.64
C ARG A 78 -7.41 11.92 -3.05
N SER A 79 -8.74 11.86 -3.16
CA SER A 79 -9.42 11.91 -4.46
C SER A 79 -9.23 13.31 -5.04
N LYS A 80 -8.53 13.42 -6.17
CA LYS A 80 -8.35 14.68 -6.89
C LYS A 80 -9.63 15.06 -7.64
#